data_AF-I3RGE0-F1
#
_entry.id   AF-I3RGE0-F1
#
_cell.length_a   1.000
_cell.length_b   1.000
_cell.length_c   1.000
_cell.angle_alpha   90.00
_cell.angle_beta   90.00
_cell.angle_gamma   90.00
#
_symmetry.space_group_name_H-M   'P 1'
#
loop_
_entity.id
_entity.type
_entity.pdbx_description
1 polymer ?
#
loop_
_entity_poly.entity_id
_entity_poly.type
_entity_poly.pdbx_seq_one_letter_code
_entity_poly.pdbx_strand_id
1 'polypeptide(L)'
;MYHDENILCYSINPLNIEISEIIEFERMGTLPEIIRKIKSGVYPESCIVKNLPPIDNTLEMYNPYRKCVVKFTGFRDTVIDYIWCGDLVFAVARYVDEPERECRYIGKGDYKVAAVLLKRGGKCLDKESFTRELKKCIERNPKK
;
A
#
# COMPACT_ATOMS: atom_id res chain seq x y z
N MET A 1 -8.00 10.70 -7.07
CA MET A 1 -7.12 10.19 -5.99
C MET A 1 -5.76 9.93 -6.59
N TYR A 2 -4.70 10.36 -5.91
CA TYR A 2 -3.30 10.14 -6.24
C TYR A 2 -2.61 9.53 -5.02
N HIS A 3 -1.71 8.56 -5.26
CA HIS A 3 -0.77 8.12 -4.24
C HIS A 3 0.55 7.71 -4.88
N ASP A 4 1.64 7.85 -4.14
CA ASP A 4 2.92 7.21 -4.40
C ASP A 4 3.33 6.33 -3.21
N GLU A 5 4.62 6.07 -3.01
CA GLU A 5 5.14 5.27 -1.89
C GLU A 5 5.07 6.01 -0.55
N ASN A 6 5.01 7.35 -0.57
CA ASN A 6 5.15 8.20 0.61
C ASN A 6 3.90 9.03 0.90
N ILE A 7 3.14 9.39 -0.12
CA ILE A 7 2.05 10.35 0.00
C ILE A 7 0.78 9.82 -0.64
N LEU A 8 -0.32 10.11 0.04
CA LEU A 8 -1.68 9.97 -0.44
C LEU A 8 -2.34 11.36 -0.53
N CYS A 9 -2.87 11.73 -1.69
CA CYS A 9 -3.74 12.90 -1.89
C CYS A 9 -5.07 12.43 -2.48
N TYR A 10 -6.15 12.61 -1.73
CA TYR A 10 -7.50 12.36 -2.22
C TYR A 10 -8.38 13.57 -1.97
N SER A 11 -9.21 13.90 -2.96
CA SER A 11 -10.23 14.94 -2.81
C SER A 11 -11.60 14.31 -2.75
N ILE A 12 -12.44 14.84 -1.87
CA ILE A 12 -13.87 14.51 -1.80
C ILE A 12 -14.66 15.14 -2.96
N ASN A 13 -14.09 16.16 -3.60
CA ASN A 13 -14.66 16.84 -4.76
C ASN A 13 -13.91 16.42 -6.03
N PRO A 14 -14.59 16.30 -7.18
CA PRO A 14 -13.93 16.12 -8.45
C PRO A 14 -12.92 17.25 -8.69
N LEU A 15 -11.73 16.90 -9.15
CA LEU A 15 -10.77 17.89 -9.62
C LEU A 15 -11.19 18.32 -11.02
N ASN A 16 -11.22 19.63 -11.27
CA ASN A 16 -11.51 20.15 -12.59
C ASN A 16 -10.26 19.94 -13.48
N ILE A 17 -10.41 19.17 -14.55
CA ILE A 17 -9.38 18.91 -15.55
C ILE A 17 -9.99 19.30 -16.89
N GLU A 18 -9.31 20.16 -17.64
CA GLU A 18 -9.80 20.60 -18.94
C GLU A 18 -9.78 19.43 -19.93
N ILE A 19 -10.80 19.34 -20.78
CA ILE A 19 -10.93 18.26 -21.78
C ILE A 19 -9.71 18.25 -22.72
N SER A 20 -9.15 19.42 -23.04
CA SER A 20 -7.94 19.55 -23.85
C SER A 20 -6.74 18.81 -23.23
N GLU A 21 -6.57 18.88 -21.91
CA GLU A 21 -5.48 18.19 -21.21
C GLU A 21 -5.66 16.66 -21.25
N ILE A 22 -6.91 16.18 -21.21
CA ILE A 22 -7.21 14.75 -21.35
C ILE A 22 -6.84 14.27 -22.76
N ILE A 23 -7.22 15.02 -23.80
CA ILE A 23 -6.91 14.70 -25.19
C ILE A 23 -5.38 14.71 -25.42
N GLU A 24 -4.66 15.69 -24.87
CA GLU A 24 -3.20 15.73 -24.96
C GLU A 24 -2.55 14.55 -24.24
N PHE A 25 -3.04 14.18 -23.06
CA PHE A 25 -2.56 13.00 -22.35
C PHE A 25 -2.75 11.72 -23.17
N GLU A 26 -3.92 11.52 -23.77
CA GLU A 26 -4.20 10.35 -24.61
C GLU A 26 -3.34 10.29 -25.87
N ARG A 27 -3.05 11.45 -26.48
CA ARG A 27 -2.26 11.53 -27.72
C ARG A 27 -0.75 11.42 -27.50
N MET A 28 -0.25 12.07 -26.45
CA MET A 28 1.17 12.37 -26.27
C MET A 28 1.74 11.82 -24.96
N GLY A 29 0.90 11.32 -24.05
CA GLY A 29 1.30 10.93 -22.70
C GLY A 29 1.63 12.10 -21.77
N THR A 30 1.35 13.34 -22.20
CA THR A 30 1.61 14.54 -21.40
C THR A 30 0.64 14.61 -20.23
N LEU A 31 1.16 14.53 -19.00
CA LEU A 31 0.33 14.57 -17.80
C LEU A 31 -0.39 15.93 -17.67
N PRO A 32 -1.68 15.93 -17.29
CA PRO A 32 -2.41 17.16 -16.95
C PRO A 32 -1.66 17.99 -15.90
N GLU A 33 -1.79 19.31 -15.98
CA GLU A 33 -1.07 20.27 -15.14
C GLU A 33 -1.27 19.97 -13.65
N ILE A 34 -2.50 19.66 -13.25
CA ILE A 34 -2.83 19.35 -11.87
C ILE A 34 -2.09 18.10 -11.37
N ILE A 35 -1.89 17.10 -12.22
CA ILE A 35 -1.16 15.88 -11.88
C ILE A 35 0.33 16.18 -11.76
N ARG A 36 0.88 17.03 -12.63
CA ARG A 36 2.28 17.48 -12.52
C ARG A 36 2.52 18.24 -11.21
N LYS A 37 1.62 19.15 -10.84
CA LYS A 37 1.68 19.90 -9.57
C LYS A 37 1.67 18.97 -8.36
N ILE A 38 0.73 18.01 -8.33
CA ILE A 38 0.65 17.01 -7.26
C ILE A 38 1.95 16.22 -7.14
N LYS A 39 2.54 15.78 -8.26
CA LYS A 39 3.84 15.09 -8.28
C LYS A 39 5.01 15.95 -7.82
N SER A 40 4.90 17.27 -7.93
CA SER A 40 5.90 18.23 -7.42
C SER A 40 5.64 18.65 -5.96
N GLY A 41 4.70 18.00 -5.27
CA GLY A 41 4.36 18.32 -3.87
C GLY A 41 3.43 19.52 -3.69
N VAL A 42 2.85 20.03 -4.79
CA VAL A 42 1.86 21.12 -4.75
C VAL A 42 0.47 20.51 -4.86
N TYR A 43 -0.20 20.39 -3.72
CA TYR A 43 -1.51 19.76 -3.62
C TYR A 43 -2.63 20.80 -3.74
N PRO A 44 -3.73 20.50 -4.45
CA PRO A 44 -4.94 21.32 -4.40
C PRO A 44 -5.46 21.48 -2.97
N GLU A 45 -6.01 22.64 -2.62
CA GLU A 45 -6.61 22.88 -1.29
C GLU A 45 -7.71 21.87 -0.94
N SER A 46 -8.41 21.36 -1.95
CA SER A 46 -9.44 20.33 -1.80
C SER A 46 -8.89 18.93 -1.52
N CYS A 47 -7.57 18.73 -1.54
CA CYS A 47 -6.96 17.42 -1.29
C CYS A 47 -6.70 17.23 0.21
N ILE A 48 -7.18 16.13 0.76
CA ILE A 48 -6.70 15.59 2.02
C ILE A 48 -5.39 14.87 1.73
N VAL A 49 -4.30 15.40 2.28
CA VAL A 49 -2.95 14.85 2.11
C VAL A 49 -2.56 14.09 3.36
N LYS A 50 -2.11 12.84 3.19
CA LYS A 50 -1.61 11.99 4.26
C LYS A 50 -0.26 11.40 3.90
N ASN A 51 0.63 11.32 4.89
CA ASN A 51 1.87 10.57 4.76
C ASN A 51 1.57 9.08 4.95
N LEU A 52 1.98 8.27 3.99
CA LEU A 52 1.87 6.82 4.09
C LEU A 52 2.97 6.29 5.02
N PRO A 53 2.69 5.26 5.84
CA PRO A 53 3.72 4.57 6.59
C PRO A 53 4.78 4.01 5.63
N PRO A 54 6.07 4.06 6.00
CA PRO A 54 7.16 3.58 5.15
C PRO A 54 6.99 2.08 4.88
N ILE A 55 7.39 1.52 3.76
CA ILE A 55 7.25 0.07 3.50
C ILE A 55 8.03 -0.77 4.55
N ASP A 56 7.50 -1.93 4.99
CA ASP A 56 8.19 -2.81 5.95
C ASP A 56 9.29 -3.59 5.19
N ASN A 57 10.54 -3.36 5.59
CA ASN A 57 11.72 -3.98 4.96
C ASN A 57 11.86 -5.46 5.30
N THR A 58 11.08 -6.00 6.25
CA THR A 58 11.08 -7.43 6.61
C THR A 58 10.83 -8.32 5.38
N LEU A 59 10.00 -7.85 4.44
CA LEU A 59 9.66 -8.60 3.23
C LEU A 59 10.63 -8.34 2.05
N GLU A 60 11.39 -7.24 2.10
CA GLU A 60 12.23 -6.78 0.98
C GLU A 60 13.33 -7.78 0.61
N MET A 61 14.02 -8.28 1.63
CA MET A 61 15.13 -9.24 1.45
C MET A 61 14.69 -10.55 0.78
N TYR A 62 13.38 -10.86 0.81
CA TYR A 62 12.82 -12.08 0.23
C TYR A 62 12.19 -11.84 -1.15
N ASN A 63 11.66 -10.63 -1.39
CA ASN A 63 11.18 -10.21 -2.70
C ASN A 63 11.29 -8.67 -2.87
N PRO A 64 12.33 -8.18 -3.56
CA PRO A 64 12.50 -6.76 -3.85
C PRO A 64 11.36 -6.19 -4.70
N TYR A 65 10.73 -7.00 -5.54
CA TYR A 65 9.64 -6.62 -6.44
C TYR A 65 8.25 -6.83 -5.84
N ARG A 66 8.15 -6.92 -4.51
CA ARG A 66 6.87 -7.12 -3.81
C ARG A 66 5.91 -5.96 -4.06
N LYS A 67 4.61 -6.27 -4.06
CA LYS A 67 3.57 -5.25 -4.25
C LYS A 67 3.16 -4.69 -2.89
N CYS A 68 3.18 -3.36 -2.79
CA CYS A 68 2.50 -2.62 -1.73
C CYS A 68 1.12 -2.18 -2.25
N VAL A 69 0.08 -2.35 -1.45
CA VAL A 69 -1.27 -1.91 -1.79
C VAL A 69 -1.80 -1.00 -0.69
N VAL A 70 -2.24 0.19 -1.09
CA VAL A 70 -3.01 1.08 -0.22
C VAL A 70 -4.48 0.72 -0.33
N LYS A 71 -5.10 0.36 0.80
CA LYS A 71 -6.51 -0.02 0.87
C LYS A 71 -7.32 1.06 1.59
N PHE A 72 -8.25 1.64 0.85
CA PHE A 72 -9.23 2.61 1.33
C PHE A 72 -10.51 1.85 1.69
N THR A 73 -10.77 1.67 2.97
CA THR A 73 -11.99 0.97 3.43
C THR A 73 -13.14 1.91 3.78
N GLY A 74 -13.00 3.21 3.52
CA GLY A 74 -13.99 4.24 3.88
C GLY A 74 -14.06 4.56 5.38
N PHE A 75 -13.21 3.95 6.20
CA PHE A 75 -13.16 4.17 7.65
C PHE A 75 -11.75 4.47 8.16
N ARG A 76 -10.75 3.68 7.75
CA ARG A 76 -9.33 3.94 8.01
C ARG A 76 -8.50 3.50 6.81
N ASP A 77 -7.57 4.35 6.41
CA ASP A 77 -6.64 4.09 5.32
C ASP A 77 -5.55 3.16 5.84
N THR A 78 -5.25 2.11 5.08
CA THR A 78 -4.32 1.05 5.50
C THR A 78 -3.34 0.75 4.37
N VAL A 79 -2.06 0.74 4.67
CA VAL A 79 -1.01 0.26 3.76
C VAL A 79 -0.78 -1.22 4.02
N ILE A 80 -0.72 -2.03 2.97
CA ILE A 80 -0.52 -3.48 3.07
C ILE A 80 0.63 -3.91 2.17
N ASP A 81 1.70 -4.40 2.79
CA ASP A 81 2.84 -5.03 2.12
C ASP A 81 2.64 -6.52 2.12
N TYR A 82 2.81 -7.20 0.98
CA TYR A 82 2.67 -8.65 0.95
C TYR A 82 3.54 -9.34 -0.10
N ILE A 83 3.81 -10.61 0.16
CA ILE A 83 4.44 -11.54 -0.78
C ILE A 83 3.74 -12.90 -0.74
N TRP A 84 3.83 -13.61 -1.86
CA TRP A 84 3.37 -14.98 -1.97
C TRP A 84 4.56 -15.93 -1.80
N CYS A 85 4.39 -16.97 -1.01
CA CYS A 85 5.36 -18.05 -0.86
C CYS A 85 4.60 -19.39 -0.93
N GLY A 86 4.72 -20.09 -2.07
CA GLY A 86 3.90 -21.27 -2.34
C GLY A 86 2.41 -20.91 -2.35
N ASP A 87 1.63 -21.55 -1.49
CA ASP A 87 0.19 -21.32 -1.30
C ASP A 87 -0.13 -20.36 -0.13
N LEU A 88 0.90 -19.78 0.51
CA LEU A 88 0.76 -18.86 1.63
C LEU A 88 0.98 -17.41 1.21
N VAL A 89 0.20 -16.52 1.82
CA VAL A 89 0.42 -15.07 1.81
C VAL A 89 1.05 -14.64 3.12
N PHE A 90 2.13 -13.88 3.00
CA PHE A 90 2.75 -13.15 4.10
C PHE A 90 2.43 -11.68 3.90
N ALA A 91 1.72 -11.07 4.85
CA ALA A 91 1.28 -9.67 4.74
C ALA A 91 1.56 -8.87 6.03
N VAL A 92 1.93 -7.61 5.86
CA VAL A 92 2.08 -6.60 6.92
C VAL A 92 1.11 -5.46 6.62
N ALA A 93 0.13 -5.24 7.48
CA ALA A 93 -0.83 -4.13 7.37
C ALA A 93 -0.54 -3.06 8.41
N ARG A 94 -0.58 -1.78 8.04
CA ARG A 94 -0.39 -0.62 8.93
C ARG A 94 -1.39 0.49 8.65
N TYR A 95 -1.86 1.17 9.70
CA TYR A 95 -2.70 2.34 9.52
C TYR A 95 -1.91 3.54 9.05
N VAL A 96 -2.54 4.36 8.20
CA VAL A 96 -1.95 5.62 7.76
C VAL A 96 -1.86 6.63 8.90
N ASP A 97 -2.91 6.72 9.73
CA ASP A 97 -2.98 7.70 10.83
C ASP A 97 -2.32 7.21 12.14
N GLU A 98 -2.02 5.91 12.24
CA GLU A 98 -1.42 5.23 13.43
C GLU A 98 -0.33 4.24 12.93
N PRO A 99 0.78 4.71 12.34
CA PRO A 99 1.77 3.87 11.64
C PRO A 99 2.48 2.85 12.53
N GLU A 100 2.52 3.09 13.84
CA GLU A 100 3.02 2.17 14.87
C GLU A 100 2.12 0.95 15.07
N ARG A 101 0.85 1.03 14.66
CA ARG A 101 -0.06 -0.12 14.71
C ARG A 101 0.06 -0.93 13.44
N GLU A 102 0.62 -2.11 13.61
CA GLU A 102 0.85 -3.07 12.53
C GLU A 102 0.24 -4.44 12.82
N CYS A 103 -0.13 -5.16 11.76
CA CYS A 103 -0.56 -6.54 11.83
C CYS A 103 0.19 -7.39 10.83
N ARG A 104 0.88 -8.41 11.34
CA ARG A 104 1.52 -9.44 10.52
C ARG A 104 0.63 -10.66 10.41
N TYR A 105 0.35 -11.07 9.18
CA TYR A 105 -0.55 -12.16 8.83
C TYR A 105 0.16 -13.19 7.97
N ILE A 106 -0.08 -14.47 8.28
CA ILE A 106 0.31 -15.61 7.46
C ILE A 106 -0.92 -16.47 7.27
N GLY A 107 -1.21 -16.88 6.04
CA GLY A 107 -2.23 -17.89 5.80
C GLY A 107 -2.49 -18.15 4.32
N LYS A 108 -3.33 -19.14 4.06
CA LYS A 108 -3.86 -19.40 2.73
C LYS A 108 -4.99 -18.40 2.46
N GLY A 109 -4.91 -17.63 1.38
CA GLY A 109 -5.93 -16.65 1.03
C GLY A 109 -5.36 -15.30 0.61
N ASP A 110 -6.06 -14.21 0.90
CA ASP A 110 -5.74 -12.86 0.43
C ASP A 110 -5.14 -11.99 1.57
N TYR A 111 -4.16 -11.14 1.24
CA TYR A 111 -3.53 -10.15 2.12
C TYR A 111 -4.53 -9.21 2.82
N LYS A 112 -5.74 -9.05 2.27
CA LYS A 112 -6.82 -8.25 2.87
C LYS A 112 -7.21 -8.68 4.28
N VAL A 113 -6.95 -9.94 4.66
CA VAL A 113 -7.23 -10.44 6.02
C VAL A 113 -6.41 -9.70 7.08
N ALA A 114 -5.16 -9.32 6.76
CA ALA A 114 -4.29 -8.57 7.67
C ALA A 114 -4.93 -7.24 8.11
N ALA A 115 -5.52 -6.50 7.16
CA ALA A 115 -6.22 -5.25 7.46
C ALA A 115 -7.47 -5.46 8.34
N VAL A 116 -8.19 -6.57 8.15
CA VAL A 116 -9.36 -6.90 8.98
C VAL A 116 -8.94 -7.25 10.41
N LEU A 117 -7.85 -8.01 10.58
CA LEU A 117 -7.31 -8.35 11.89
C LEU A 117 -6.84 -7.09 12.64
N LEU A 118 -6.08 -6.23 11.97
CA LEU A 118 -5.67 -4.93 12.52
C LEU A 118 -6.87 -4.09 12.96
N LYS A 119 -7.95 -4.08 12.16
CA LYS A 119 -9.21 -3.37 12.47
C LYS A 119 -9.90 -3.87 13.71
N ARG A 120 -9.96 -5.18 13.88
CA ARG A 120 -10.71 -5.80 14.97
C ARG A 120 -9.90 -5.93 16.26
N GLY A 121 -8.65 -5.44 16.28
CA GLY A 121 -7.72 -5.76 17.38
C GLY A 121 -7.49 -7.27 17.52
N GLY A 122 -7.58 -7.99 16.39
CA GLY A 122 -7.36 -9.43 16.34
C GLY A 122 -5.92 -9.78 16.67
N LYS A 123 -5.66 -11.06 16.97
CA LYS A 123 -4.31 -11.55 17.23
C LYS A 123 -3.49 -11.51 15.94
N CYS A 124 -2.53 -10.60 15.89
CA CYS A 124 -1.51 -10.52 14.86
C CYS A 124 -0.25 -11.28 15.30
N LEU A 125 0.55 -11.75 14.35
CA LEU A 125 1.83 -12.36 14.67
C LEU A 125 2.85 -11.29 15.09
N ASP A 126 3.72 -11.67 16.01
CA ASP A 126 4.91 -10.89 16.32
C ASP A 126 5.93 -10.98 15.17
N LYS A 127 6.89 -10.03 15.15
CA LYS A 127 7.89 -9.92 14.07
C LYS A 127 8.79 -11.14 13.97
N GLU A 128 9.20 -11.71 15.10
CA GLU A 128 10.13 -12.85 15.13
C GLU A 128 9.46 -14.11 14.59
N SER A 129 8.26 -14.41 15.06
CA SER A 129 7.45 -15.54 14.58
C SER A 129 7.15 -15.40 13.09
N PHE A 130 6.77 -14.20 12.64
CA PHE A 130 6.49 -13.95 11.23
C PHE A 130 7.73 -14.19 10.35
N THR A 131 8.86 -13.61 10.73
CA THR A 131 10.12 -13.72 9.97
C THR A 131 10.62 -15.16 9.93
N ARG A 132 10.50 -15.89 11.06
CA ARG A 132 10.88 -17.30 11.15
C ARG A 132 10.07 -18.17 10.19
N GLU A 133 8.75 -18.01 10.16
CA GLU A 133 7.89 -18.79 9.26
C GLU A 133 8.10 -18.42 7.80
N LEU A 134 8.38 -17.14 7.51
CA LEU A 134 8.71 -16.70 6.15
C LEU A 134 10.00 -17.34 5.66
N LYS A 135 11.06 -17.29 6.48
CA LYS A 135 12.35 -17.91 6.16
C LYS A 135 12.19 -19.40 5.85
N LYS A 136 11.47 -20.14 6.70
CA LYS A 136 11.16 -21.56 6.48
C LYS A 136 10.41 -21.79 5.17
N CYS A 137 9.45 -20.94 4.84
CA CYS A 137 8.68 -21.08 3.61
C CYS A 137 9.57 -20.88 2.37
N ILE A 138 10.42 -19.84 2.38
CA ILE A 138 11.35 -19.54 1.28
C ILE A 138 12.41 -20.63 1.14
N GLU A 139 12.98 -21.13 2.23
CA GLU A 139 13.94 -22.25 2.21
C GLU A 139 13.34 -23.54 1.63
N ARG A 140 12.04 -23.78 1.85
CA ARG A 140 11.31 -24.92 1.28
C ARG A 140 10.89 -24.69 -0.17
N ASN A 141 10.80 -23.44 -0.62
CA ASN A 141 10.40 -23.05 -1.97
C ASN A 141 11.43 -22.08 -2.58
N PRO A 142 12.71 -22.47 -2.74
CA PRO A 142 13.76 -21.60 -3.25
C PRO A 142 13.57 -21.39 -4.76
N LYS A 143 12.60 -20.54 -5.13
CA LYS A 143 12.23 -20.08 -6.48
C LYS A 143 11.80 -21.16 -7.49
N LYS A 144 10.59 -20.99 -8.02
CA LYS A 144 10.36 -21.15 -9.47
C LYS A 144 10.66 -19.82 -10.14
#